data_AF-A0A383EBH7-F1
#
_entry.id   AF-A0A383EBH7-F1
#
_cell.length_a   1.000
_cell.length_b   1.000
_cell.length_c   1.000
_cell.angle_alpha   90.00
_cell.angle_beta   90.00
_cell.angle_gamma   90.00
#
_symmetry.space_group_name_H-M   'P 1'
#
loop_
_entity.id
_entity.type
_entity.pdbx_description
1 polymer ?
#
loop_
_entity_poly.entity_id
_entity_poly.type
_entity_poly.pdbx_seq_one_letter_code
_entity_poly.pdbx_strand_id
1 'polypeptide(L)'
;PRAIWGGEVITNFVISGEIGNKLFQSQKRNEVFGNSYWMLDLVVAPEFQQDAIHLLGKRKSRKLFQNPTLLNPTLDSAPWAYRPVRGGYLRQPPNHLLLNLEEFPNLPSNMGKVLIDSVVVAWAVAWHSNHGGNEVSLVKNRNLLATGGGPSTVDAIMTALQRAKTCEHNLVGSIFAADAFFPFTDGPEILAQAGCTHGIVPRGGGNFKLIEDFFAQEQIKILFLPEKYRG
;
A
#
# COMPACT_ATOMS: atom_id res chain seq x y z
N PRO A 1 11.37 9.29 -6.38
CA PRO A 1 10.77 8.42 -7.42
C PRO A 1 11.81 7.73 -8.33
N ARG A 2 12.79 7.01 -7.76
CA ARG A 2 13.81 6.28 -8.54
C ARG A 2 13.32 4.89 -8.97
N ALA A 3 12.57 4.21 -8.09
CA ALA A 3 12.10 2.84 -8.31
C ALA A 3 11.04 2.68 -9.42
N ILE A 4 10.43 3.77 -9.89
CA ILE A 4 9.43 3.73 -10.98
C ILE A 4 10.06 3.50 -12.37
N TRP A 5 11.37 3.67 -12.52
CA TRP A 5 12.06 3.44 -13.79
C TRP A 5 12.02 1.95 -14.14
N GLY A 6 11.52 1.61 -15.33
CA GLY A 6 11.22 0.22 -15.70
C GLY A 6 9.98 -0.35 -15.00
N GLY A 7 9.23 0.50 -14.29
CA GLY A 7 8.07 0.10 -13.50
C GLY A 7 6.86 -0.25 -14.33
N GLU A 8 5.88 -0.82 -13.63
CA GLU A 8 4.60 -1.25 -14.15
C GLU A 8 3.49 -0.39 -13.53
N VAL A 9 2.51 0.01 -14.34
CA VAL A 9 1.35 0.77 -13.87
C VAL A 9 0.08 0.03 -14.25
N ILE A 10 -0.80 -0.15 -13.28
CA ILE A 10 -2.13 -0.73 -13.48
C ILE A 10 -3.14 0.28 -12.95
N THR A 11 -4.18 0.59 -13.75
CA THR A 11 -5.28 1.46 -13.34
C THR A 11 -6.60 0.70 -13.35
N ASN A 12 -7.52 1.11 -12.48
CA ASN A 12 -8.93 0.68 -12.50
C ASN A 12 -9.84 1.72 -13.18
N PHE A 13 -9.25 2.60 -13.99
CA PHE A 13 -9.94 3.67 -14.72
C PHE A 13 -9.30 3.87 -16.10
N VAL A 14 -10.06 4.49 -17.01
CA VAL A 14 -9.65 4.77 -18.38
C VAL A 14 -8.45 5.72 -18.40
N ILE A 15 -7.43 5.40 -19.19
CA ILE A 15 -6.28 6.29 -19.40
C ILE A 15 -6.61 7.23 -20.57
N SER A 16 -6.91 8.48 -20.23
CA SER A 16 -7.03 9.60 -21.18
C SER A 16 -5.67 10.11 -21.65
N GLY A 17 -5.61 10.96 -22.68
CA GLY A 17 -4.35 11.59 -23.09
C GLY A 17 -3.67 12.43 -22.01
N GLU A 18 -4.45 13.08 -21.15
CA GLU A 18 -3.90 13.84 -20.01
C GLU A 18 -3.19 12.91 -19.01
N ILE A 19 -3.83 11.79 -18.67
CA ILE A 19 -3.24 10.77 -17.78
C ILE A 19 -2.05 10.11 -18.48
N GLY A 20 -2.18 9.80 -19.77
CA GLY A 20 -1.10 9.29 -20.61
C GLY A 20 0.12 10.22 -20.58
N ASN A 21 -0.06 11.54 -20.61
CA ASN A 21 1.04 12.50 -20.50
C ASN A 21 1.69 12.48 -19.12
N LYS A 22 0.89 12.40 -18.04
CA LYS A 22 1.40 12.24 -16.67
C LYS A 22 2.19 10.94 -16.49
N LEU A 23 1.79 9.86 -17.16
CA LEU A 23 2.50 8.56 -17.15
C LEU A 23 3.68 8.50 -18.13
N PHE A 24 3.72 9.40 -19.11
CA PHE A 24 4.83 9.50 -20.04
C PHE A 24 6.00 10.28 -19.44
N GLN A 25 5.72 11.44 -18.84
CA GLN A 25 6.74 12.36 -18.36
C GLN A 25 6.29 13.18 -17.15
N SER A 26 7.27 13.76 -16.45
CA SER A 26 7.07 14.64 -15.31
C SER A 26 8.11 15.76 -15.28
N GLN A 27 7.62 16.99 -15.14
CA GLN A 27 8.46 18.16 -14.97
C GLN A 27 9.28 18.06 -13.67
N LYS A 28 8.64 17.68 -12.56
CA LYS A 28 9.33 17.47 -11.27
C LYS A 28 10.46 16.45 -11.39
N ARG A 29 10.27 15.40 -12.20
CA ARG A 29 11.33 14.40 -12.45
C ARG A 29 12.51 15.03 -13.21
N ASN A 30 12.23 15.89 -14.19
CA ASN A 30 13.25 16.61 -14.94
C ASN A 30 14.08 17.52 -14.04
N GLU A 31 13.42 18.28 -13.15
CA GLU A 31 14.09 19.18 -12.21
C GLU A 31 15.05 18.43 -11.27
N VAL A 32 14.66 17.24 -10.80
CA VAL A 32 15.45 16.46 -9.84
C VAL A 32 16.55 15.60 -10.50
N PHE A 33 16.32 15.11 -11.72
CA PHE A 33 17.17 14.07 -12.34
C PHE A 33 17.66 14.41 -13.76
N GLY A 34 17.32 15.57 -14.32
CA GLY A 34 17.67 15.95 -15.70
C GLY A 34 16.99 15.09 -16.77
N ASN A 35 15.96 14.31 -16.41
CA ASN A 35 15.19 13.48 -17.32
C ASN A 35 13.72 13.45 -16.89
N SER A 36 12.83 13.84 -17.79
CA SER A 36 11.38 13.91 -17.54
C SER A 36 10.68 12.55 -17.63
N TYR A 37 11.23 11.58 -18.36
CA TYR A 37 10.52 10.35 -18.69
C TYR A 37 10.53 9.33 -17.55
N TRP A 38 9.36 8.75 -17.28
CA TRP A 38 9.23 7.72 -16.26
C TRP A 38 9.82 6.38 -16.67
N MET A 39 9.91 6.11 -17.97
CA MET A 39 10.40 4.85 -18.52
C MET A 39 9.63 3.63 -17.99
N LEU A 40 8.29 3.74 -17.90
CA LEU A 40 7.42 2.61 -17.62
C LEU A 40 7.55 1.54 -18.72
N ASP A 41 7.73 0.28 -18.32
CA ASP A 41 7.85 -0.86 -19.22
C ASP A 41 6.48 -1.45 -19.58
N LEU A 42 5.51 -1.32 -18.67
CA LEU A 42 4.17 -1.87 -18.83
C LEU A 42 3.11 -0.92 -18.27
N VAL A 43 2.02 -0.75 -19.02
CA VAL A 43 0.84 -0.01 -18.57
C VAL A 43 -0.39 -0.87 -18.87
N VAL A 44 -1.18 -1.17 -17.84
CA VAL A 44 -2.46 -1.87 -17.95
C VAL A 44 -3.58 -0.93 -17.53
N ALA A 45 -4.66 -0.91 -18.31
CA ALA A 45 -5.85 -0.16 -18.00
C ALA A 45 -7.09 -0.88 -18.51
N PRO A 46 -8.29 -0.56 -18.01
CA PRO A 46 -9.52 -1.05 -18.61
C PRO A 46 -9.72 -0.60 -20.04
N GLU A 47 -9.26 0.61 -20.36
CA GLU A 47 -9.37 1.23 -21.68
C GLU A 47 -8.33 2.34 -21.83
N PHE A 48 -7.94 2.64 -23.07
CA PHE A 48 -7.08 3.76 -23.43
C PHE A 48 -7.75 4.63 -24.47
N GLN A 49 -7.65 5.95 -24.31
CA GLN A 49 -7.95 6.88 -25.40
C GLN A 49 -6.83 6.86 -26.46
N GLN A 50 -7.17 7.19 -27.71
CA GLN A 50 -6.24 7.08 -28.84
C GLN A 50 -4.99 7.95 -28.69
N ASP A 51 -5.13 9.12 -28.09
CA ASP A 51 -4.04 10.05 -27.78
C ASP A 51 -3.08 9.48 -26.72
N ALA A 52 -3.59 8.78 -25.71
CA ALA A 52 -2.80 8.05 -24.74
C ALA A 52 -2.01 6.91 -25.40
N ILE A 53 -2.63 6.14 -26.29
CA ILE A 53 -1.95 5.08 -27.06
C ILE A 53 -0.82 5.68 -27.89
N HIS A 54 -1.11 6.75 -28.64
CA HIS A 54 -0.10 7.41 -29.47
C HIS A 54 1.08 7.93 -28.65
N LEU A 55 0.82 8.56 -27.50
CA LEU A 55 1.86 9.10 -26.64
C LEU A 55 2.66 8.01 -25.94
N LEU A 56 1.98 7.06 -25.28
CA LEU A 56 2.63 6.00 -24.55
C LEU A 56 3.33 5.01 -25.50
N GLY A 57 2.85 4.85 -26.72
CA GLY A 57 3.42 4.00 -27.77
C GLY A 57 4.72 4.52 -28.38
N LYS A 58 5.13 5.78 -28.11
CA LYS A 58 6.42 6.33 -28.59
C LYS A 58 7.63 5.50 -28.16
N ARG A 59 7.52 4.77 -27.04
CA ARG A 59 8.55 3.84 -26.58
C ARG A 59 8.26 2.45 -27.14
N LYS A 60 9.05 2.00 -28.12
CA LYS A 60 8.88 0.71 -28.82
C LYS A 60 8.84 -0.51 -27.89
N SER A 61 9.54 -0.48 -26.76
CA SER A 61 9.60 -1.61 -25.82
C SER A 61 8.48 -1.64 -24.77
N ARG A 62 7.65 -0.59 -24.69
CA ARG A 62 6.56 -0.50 -23.72
C ARG A 62 5.39 -1.38 -24.15
N LYS A 63 4.84 -2.12 -23.20
CA LYS A 63 3.66 -2.98 -23.39
C LYS A 63 2.43 -2.24 -22.86
N LEU A 64 1.40 -2.13 -23.69
CA LEU A 64 0.09 -1.60 -23.30
C LEU A 64 -0.91 -2.76 -23.31
N PHE A 65 -1.52 -3.05 -22.17
CA PHE A 65 -2.53 -4.10 -22.05
C PHE A 65 -3.87 -3.50 -21.67
N GLN A 66 -4.90 -3.82 -22.45
CA GLN A 66 -6.27 -3.45 -22.13
C GLN A 66 -6.98 -4.63 -21.46
N ASN A 67 -7.58 -4.40 -20.29
CA ASN A 67 -8.36 -5.39 -19.56
C ASN A 67 -9.62 -4.75 -18.94
N PRO A 68 -10.78 -4.79 -19.62
CA PRO A 68 -12.02 -4.15 -19.16
C PRO A 68 -12.47 -4.57 -17.75
N THR A 69 -12.11 -5.77 -17.30
CA THR A 69 -12.41 -6.28 -15.94
C THR A 69 -11.80 -5.39 -14.84
N LEU A 70 -10.81 -4.57 -15.15
CA LEU A 70 -10.22 -3.62 -14.19
C LEU A 70 -11.16 -2.48 -13.78
N LEU A 71 -12.24 -2.19 -14.53
CA LEU A 71 -13.25 -1.21 -14.09
C LEU A 71 -13.98 -1.67 -12.83
N ASN A 72 -14.28 -2.97 -12.78
CA ASN A 72 -15.04 -3.60 -11.71
C ASN A 72 -14.36 -4.92 -11.35
N PRO A 73 -13.20 -4.87 -10.67
CA PRO A 73 -12.45 -6.08 -10.34
C PRO A 73 -13.30 -6.95 -9.39
N THR A 74 -13.45 -8.22 -9.76
CA THR A 74 -14.08 -9.23 -8.91
C THR A 74 -13.01 -10.05 -8.23
N LEU A 75 -13.28 -10.49 -7.00
CA LEU A 75 -12.43 -11.49 -6.34
C LEU A 75 -12.51 -12.82 -7.09
N ASP A 76 -11.44 -13.61 -7.03
CA ASP A 76 -11.47 -14.96 -7.56
C ASP A 76 -12.43 -15.79 -6.70
N SER A 77 -13.35 -16.49 -7.37
CA SER A 77 -14.29 -17.41 -6.73
C SER A 77 -13.69 -18.80 -6.52
N ALA A 78 -12.47 -19.05 -6.99
CA ALA A 78 -11.79 -20.31 -6.79
C ALA A 78 -11.67 -20.62 -5.28
N PRO A 79 -12.00 -21.83 -4.84
CA PRO A 79 -11.94 -22.17 -3.42
C PRO A 79 -10.49 -22.30 -2.90
N TRP A 80 -9.52 -22.43 -3.80
CA TRP A 80 -8.12 -22.72 -3.45
C TRP A 80 -7.14 -21.92 -4.31
N ALA A 81 -6.16 -21.30 -3.65
CA ALA A 81 -4.91 -20.85 -4.23
C ALA A 81 -3.83 -21.91 -4.02
N TYR A 82 -2.97 -22.08 -5.03
CA TYR A 82 -1.92 -23.09 -5.04
C TYR A 82 -0.53 -22.46 -5.02
N ARG A 83 0.34 -22.93 -4.13
CA ARG A 83 1.74 -22.51 -4.06
C ARG A 83 2.65 -23.70 -4.36
N PRO A 84 3.38 -23.71 -5.49
CA PRO A 84 4.32 -24.78 -5.81
C PRO A 84 5.41 -24.90 -4.74
N VAL A 85 5.76 -26.13 -4.38
CA VAL A 85 6.89 -26.47 -3.51
C VAL A 85 7.68 -27.61 -4.14
N ARG A 86 8.90 -27.86 -3.65
CA ARG A 86 9.67 -29.02 -4.13
C ARG A 86 8.88 -30.30 -3.85
N GLY A 87 8.56 -31.05 -4.91
CA GLY A 87 7.80 -32.30 -4.82
C GLY A 87 6.28 -32.16 -4.80
N GLY A 88 5.71 -30.96 -5.01
CA GLY A 88 4.25 -30.82 -5.08
C GLY A 88 3.76 -29.37 -4.98
N TYR A 89 2.66 -29.17 -4.26
CA TYR A 89 2.07 -27.86 -4.01
C TYR A 89 1.37 -27.83 -2.65
N LEU A 90 1.32 -26.64 -2.05
CA LEU A 90 0.40 -26.32 -0.96
C LEU A 90 -0.90 -25.77 -1.55
N ARG A 91 -2.02 -26.02 -0.89
CA ARG A 91 -3.31 -25.37 -1.19
C ARG A 91 -3.82 -24.64 0.04
N GLN A 92 -4.39 -23.47 -0.17
CA GLN A 92 -4.98 -22.63 0.88
C GLN A 92 -6.14 -21.82 0.29
N PRO A 93 -7.10 -21.34 1.08
CA PRO A 93 -8.09 -20.39 0.57
C PRO A 93 -7.38 -19.18 -0.06
N PRO A 94 -7.93 -18.57 -1.13
CA PRO A 94 -7.35 -17.36 -1.69
C PRO A 94 -7.24 -16.27 -0.63
N ASN A 95 -6.13 -15.53 -0.67
CA ASN A 95 -5.91 -14.42 0.24
C ASN A 95 -6.58 -13.14 -0.29
N HIS A 96 -7.91 -13.18 -0.41
CA HIS A 96 -8.73 -12.04 -0.81
C HIS A 96 -9.17 -11.26 0.42
N LEU A 97 -8.31 -10.39 0.91
CA LEU A 97 -8.67 -9.62 2.08
C LEU A 97 -9.36 -8.31 1.71
N LEU A 98 -10.68 -8.34 1.78
CA LEU A 98 -11.49 -7.13 1.81
C LEU A 98 -11.69 -6.71 3.27
N LEU A 99 -11.21 -5.51 3.59
CA LEU A 99 -11.50 -4.89 4.88
C LEU A 99 -12.99 -4.54 4.92
N ASN A 100 -13.79 -5.34 5.61
CA ASN A 100 -15.18 -5.00 5.86
C ASN A 100 -15.26 -4.06 7.07
N LEU A 101 -15.39 -2.75 6.80
CA LEU A 101 -15.47 -1.73 7.85
C LEU A 101 -16.68 -1.94 8.78
N GLU A 102 -17.73 -2.64 8.34
CA GLU A 102 -18.89 -2.97 9.18
C GLU A 102 -18.54 -3.94 10.32
N GLU A 103 -17.47 -4.74 10.19
CA GLU A 103 -16.96 -5.60 11.27
C GLU A 103 -16.32 -4.81 12.41
N PHE A 104 -16.23 -3.48 12.29
CA PHE A 104 -15.56 -2.60 13.24
C PHE A 104 -16.53 -1.58 13.85
N PRO A 105 -17.39 -2.01 14.79
CA PRO A 105 -18.42 -1.14 15.39
C PRO A 105 -17.84 0.04 16.18
N ASN A 106 -16.54 0.00 16.52
CA ASN A 106 -15.83 1.05 17.24
C ASN A 106 -15.12 2.05 16.32
N LEU A 107 -15.29 1.96 15.00
CA LEU A 107 -14.84 3.05 14.11
C LEU A 107 -15.54 4.34 14.55
N PRO A 108 -14.79 5.43 14.83
CA PRO A 108 -15.41 6.68 15.21
C PRO A 108 -16.43 7.10 14.15
N SER A 109 -17.68 7.32 14.58
CA SER A 109 -18.81 7.66 13.69
C SER A 109 -18.60 8.95 12.90
N ASN A 110 -17.59 9.74 13.26
CA ASN A 110 -17.21 11.00 12.64
C ASN A 110 -15.94 10.91 11.77
N MET A 111 -15.46 9.71 11.40
CA MET A 111 -14.33 9.61 10.48
C MET A 111 -14.73 10.12 9.09
N GLY A 112 -14.08 11.22 8.67
CA GLY A 112 -14.28 11.76 7.32
C GLY A 112 -13.83 10.76 6.26
N LYS A 113 -14.47 10.78 5.08
CA LYS A 113 -14.21 9.84 3.98
C LYS A 113 -12.72 9.72 3.62
N VAL A 114 -11.96 10.82 3.65
CA VAL A 114 -10.52 10.81 3.34
C VAL A 114 -9.72 9.95 4.32
N LEU A 115 -10.10 9.97 5.60
CA LEU A 115 -9.46 9.17 6.64
C LEU A 115 -9.74 7.68 6.41
N ILE A 116 -11.01 7.33 6.15
CA ILE A 116 -11.41 5.96 5.81
C ILE A 116 -10.67 5.45 4.57
N ASP A 117 -10.70 6.21 3.47
CA ASP A 117 -10.00 5.85 2.23
C ASP A 117 -8.49 5.66 2.49
N SER A 118 -7.89 6.48 3.36
CA SER A 118 -6.46 6.37 3.70
C SER A 118 -6.14 5.14 4.54
N VAL A 119 -7.01 4.76 5.48
CA VAL A 119 -6.90 3.51 6.26
C VAL A 119 -6.97 2.30 5.33
N VAL A 120 -7.93 2.30 4.39
CA VAL A 120 -8.07 1.22 3.41
C VAL A 120 -6.82 1.10 2.54
N VAL A 121 -6.28 2.22 2.03
CA VAL A 121 -5.02 2.21 1.26
C VAL A 121 -3.86 1.69 2.10
N ALA A 122 -3.74 2.12 3.37
CA ALA A 122 -2.64 1.68 4.23
C ALA A 122 -2.67 0.16 4.42
N TRP A 123 -3.83 -0.37 4.81
CA TRP A 123 -4.00 -1.80 5.02
C TRP A 123 -3.83 -2.62 3.75
N ALA A 124 -4.45 -2.21 2.64
CA ALA A 124 -4.33 -2.91 1.37
C ALA A 124 -2.88 -3.00 0.91
N VAL A 125 -2.08 -1.94 1.09
CA VAL A 125 -0.66 -1.97 0.74
C VAL A 125 0.10 -2.93 1.65
N ALA A 126 -0.01 -2.80 2.98
CA ALA A 126 0.73 -3.65 3.91
C ALA A 126 0.41 -5.16 3.71
N TRP A 127 -0.86 -5.49 3.52
CA TRP A 127 -1.31 -6.88 3.35
C TRP A 127 -0.82 -7.56 2.06
N HIS A 128 -0.70 -6.80 0.95
CA HIS A 128 -0.37 -7.37 -0.36
C HIS A 128 1.10 -7.20 -0.73
N SER A 129 1.86 -6.35 -0.03
CA SER A 129 3.30 -6.24 -0.22
C SER A 129 4.05 -7.51 0.20
N ASN A 130 5.22 -7.74 -0.39
CA ASN A 130 6.07 -8.89 -0.11
C ASN A 130 7.55 -8.47 -0.23
N HIS A 131 8.04 -7.68 0.73
CA HIS A 131 9.40 -7.15 0.81
C HIS A 131 10.28 -7.81 1.89
N GLY A 132 9.82 -8.84 2.61
CA GLY A 132 10.71 -9.56 3.51
C GLY A 132 10.07 -10.31 4.67
N GLY A 133 8.74 -10.36 4.75
CA GLY A 133 8.03 -11.11 5.79
C GLY A 133 7.00 -10.22 6.46
N ASN A 134 7.45 -9.28 7.29
CA ASN A 134 6.60 -8.26 7.87
C ASN A 134 6.57 -7.02 6.97
N GLU A 135 5.42 -6.38 6.89
CA GLU A 135 5.17 -5.24 6.00
C GLU A 135 4.54 -4.07 6.75
N VAL A 136 5.05 -2.87 6.48
CA VAL A 136 4.53 -1.62 7.01
C VAL A 136 4.30 -0.62 5.89
N SER A 137 3.14 0.02 5.90
CA SER A 137 2.81 1.11 4.99
C SER A 137 2.55 2.41 5.75
N LEU A 138 2.86 3.54 5.11
CA LEU A 138 2.64 4.89 5.61
C LEU A 138 1.84 5.67 4.57
N VAL A 139 0.67 6.17 4.95
CA VAL A 139 -0.30 6.80 4.05
C VAL A 139 -0.74 8.15 4.61
N LYS A 140 -0.97 9.12 3.73
CA LYS A 140 -1.59 10.39 4.09
C LYS A 140 -2.44 10.91 2.93
N ASN A 141 -3.64 11.39 3.23
CA ASN A 141 -4.55 11.98 2.24
C ASN A 141 -4.75 11.08 1.00
N ARG A 142 -4.98 9.77 1.21
CA ARG A 142 -5.18 8.75 0.17
C ARG A 142 -3.95 8.41 -0.68
N ASN A 143 -2.78 8.94 -0.33
CA ASN A 143 -1.53 8.65 -1.03
C ASN A 143 -0.62 7.80 -0.16
N LEU A 144 -0.09 6.72 -0.73
CA LEU A 144 1.02 5.98 -0.16
C LEU A 144 2.25 6.88 -0.15
N LEU A 145 2.78 7.18 1.03
CA LEU A 145 4.02 7.91 1.22
C LEU A 145 5.21 6.95 1.14
N ALA A 146 5.12 5.82 1.83
CA ALA A 146 6.13 4.77 1.77
C ALA A 146 5.54 3.42 2.18
N THR A 147 6.18 2.36 1.71
CA THR A 147 6.02 1.01 2.24
C THR A 147 7.42 0.45 2.49
N GLY A 148 7.56 -0.43 3.47
CA GLY A 148 8.80 -1.12 3.81
C GLY A 148 8.48 -2.50 4.35
N GLY A 149 9.39 -3.44 4.13
CA GLY A 149 9.30 -4.75 4.75
C GLY A 149 10.66 -5.23 5.24
N GLY A 150 10.64 -6.29 6.02
CA GLY A 150 11.83 -6.82 6.67
C GLY A 150 11.55 -8.05 7.52
N PRO A 151 12.62 -8.67 8.06
CA PRO A 151 12.49 -9.86 8.88
C PRO A 151 11.75 -9.59 10.21
N SER A 152 11.80 -8.36 10.71
CA SER A 152 10.99 -7.89 11.85
C SER A 152 10.12 -6.69 11.47
N THR A 153 9.03 -6.46 12.22
CA THR A 153 8.19 -5.27 12.03
C THR A 153 8.98 -3.97 12.27
N VAL A 154 9.95 -3.96 13.17
CA VAL A 154 10.83 -2.80 13.39
C VAL A 154 11.67 -2.51 12.14
N ASP A 155 12.26 -3.52 11.52
CA ASP A 155 13.01 -3.36 10.27
C ASP A 155 12.13 -2.84 9.12
N ALA A 156 10.88 -3.32 9.06
CA ALA A 156 9.88 -2.85 8.10
C ALA A 156 9.55 -1.37 8.31
N ILE A 157 9.32 -0.94 9.56
CA ILE A 157 9.10 0.47 9.93
C ILE A 157 10.30 1.32 9.52
N MET A 158 11.51 0.92 9.90
CA MET A 158 12.74 1.67 9.60
C MET A 158 12.96 1.82 8.10
N THR A 159 12.68 0.77 7.32
CA THR A 159 12.73 0.81 5.86
C THR A 159 11.71 1.79 5.28
N ALA A 160 10.46 1.76 5.76
CA ALA A 160 9.41 2.67 5.33
C ALA A 160 9.76 4.14 5.65
N LEU A 161 10.24 4.41 6.87
CA LEU A 161 10.69 5.75 7.29
C LEU A 161 11.85 6.27 6.45
N GLN A 162 12.85 5.43 6.19
CA GLN A 162 14.00 5.81 5.37
C GLN A 162 13.58 6.13 3.93
N ARG A 163 12.64 5.36 3.36
CA ARG A 163 12.07 5.63 2.03
C ARG A 163 11.28 6.92 2.00
N ALA A 164 10.43 7.16 3.00
CA ALA A 164 9.66 8.40 3.14
C ALA A 164 10.59 9.62 3.24
N LYS A 165 11.64 9.53 4.06
CA LYS A 165 12.67 10.57 4.22
C LYS A 165 13.41 10.84 2.91
N THR A 166 13.83 9.79 2.20
CA THR A 166 14.53 9.91 0.90
C THR A 166 13.66 10.60 -0.16
N CYS A 167 12.35 10.45 -0.08
CA CYS A 167 11.38 11.11 -0.95
C CYS A 167 10.84 12.44 -0.38
N GLU A 168 11.38 12.91 0.76
CA GLU A 168 10.99 14.14 1.44
C GLU A 168 9.48 14.19 1.76
N HIS A 169 8.90 13.04 2.10
CA HIS A 169 7.50 12.95 2.49
C HIS A 169 7.31 13.36 3.96
N ASN A 170 6.36 14.26 4.21
CA ASN A 170 5.98 14.65 5.56
C ASN A 170 5.03 13.61 6.18
N LEU A 171 5.51 12.93 7.21
CA LEU A 171 4.79 11.90 7.96
C LEU A 171 3.93 12.44 9.11
N VAL A 172 4.06 13.71 9.50
CA VAL A 172 3.24 14.26 10.59
C VAL A 172 1.76 14.18 10.22
N GLY A 173 0.96 13.53 11.06
CA GLY A 173 -0.45 13.26 10.79
C GLY A 173 -0.70 12.13 9.79
N SER A 174 0.30 11.29 9.48
CA SER A 174 0.11 10.11 8.65
C SER A 174 -0.59 8.98 9.40
N ILE A 175 -1.01 7.99 8.61
CA ILE A 175 -1.60 6.73 9.04
C ILE A 175 -0.59 5.63 8.72
N PHE A 176 -0.38 4.70 9.65
CA PHE A 176 0.39 3.50 9.37
C PHE A 176 -0.50 2.26 9.27
N ALA A 177 -0.02 1.23 8.58
CA ALA A 177 -0.53 -0.13 8.72
C ALA A 177 0.64 -1.08 8.92
N ALA A 178 0.44 -2.13 9.71
CA ALA A 178 1.36 -3.27 9.82
C ALA A 178 0.55 -4.56 9.64
N ASP A 179 1.04 -5.48 8.81
CA ASP A 179 0.39 -6.77 8.52
C ASP A 179 0.38 -7.75 9.72
N ALA A 180 1.27 -7.53 10.69
CA ALA A 180 1.37 -8.28 11.94
C ALA A 180 1.07 -7.40 13.17
N PHE A 181 0.74 -8.05 14.29
CA PHE A 181 0.59 -7.38 15.58
C PHE A 181 1.95 -6.96 16.17
N PHE A 182 1.96 -5.98 17.07
CA PHE A 182 3.17 -5.59 17.79
C PHE A 182 3.39 -6.44 19.04
N PRO A 183 4.55 -7.11 19.19
CA PRO A 183 4.86 -7.85 20.42
C PRO A 183 5.35 -6.95 21.56
N PHE A 184 5.92 -5.79 21.24
CA PHE A 184 6.49 -4.81 22.17
C PHE A 184 6.23 -3.37 21.68
N THR A 185 6.54 -2.36 22.51
CA THR A 185 6.31 -0.94 22.21
C THR A 185 7.38 -0.31 21.32
N ASP A 186 8.47 -1.01 21.04
CA ASP A 186 9.58 -0.52 20.21
C ASP A 186 9.15 -0.04 18.81
N GLY A 187 8.34 -0.82 18.10
CA GLY A 187 7.73 -0.41 16.83
C GLY A 187 6.76 0.78 16.98
N PRO A 188 5.75 0.69 17.87
CA PRO A 188 4.83 1.78 18.19
C PRO A 188 5.52 3.11 18.54
N GLU A 189 6.58 3.09 19.34
CA GLU A 189 7.38 4.27 19.74
C GLU A 189 7.99 4.97 18.52
N ILE A 190 8.56 4.20 17.59
CA ILE A 190 9.15 4.74 16.37
C ILE A 190 8.07 5.42 15.49
N LEU A 191 6.88 4.81 15.39
CA LEU A 191 5.77 5.35 14.61
C LEU A 191 5.18 6.63 15.25
N ALA A 192 5.09 6.66 16.58
CA ALA A 192 4.68 7.85 17.33
C ALA A 192 5.67 9.01 17.12
N GLN A 193 6.97 8.74 17.25
CA GLN A 193 8.04 9.72 16.99
C GLN A 193 8.04 10.24 15.54
N ALA A 194 7.66 9.40 14.58
CA ALA A 194 7.48 9.82 13.18
C ALA A 194 6.27 10.74 12.96
N GLY A 195 5.42 10.93 13.98
CA GLY A 195 4.24 11.79 13.94
C GLY A 195 3.00 11.12 13.38
N CYS A 196 2.94 9.78 13.36
CA CYS A 196 1.73 9.09 12.97
C CYS A 196 0.62 9.31 14.01
N THR A 197 -0.61 9.52 13.55
CA THR A 197 -1.76 9.82 14.43
C THR A 197 -2.83 8.73 14.41
N HIS A 198 -2.77 7.86 13.40
CA HIS A 198 -3.69 6.75 13.24
C HIS A 198 -2.94 5.50 12.78
N GLY A 199 -3.49 4.33 13.07
CA GLY A 199 -2.93 3.06 12.65
C GLY A 199 -3.99 1.99 12.41
N ILE A 200 -3.63 0.96 11.64
CA ILE A 200 -4.44 -0.24 11.43
C ILE A 200 -3.55 -1.48 11.51
N VAL A 201 -3.79 -2.32 12.51
CA VAL A 201 -2.96 -3.52 12.79
C VAL A 201 -3.80 -4.64 13.35
N PRO A 202 -3.42 -5.91 13.17
CA PRO A 202 -4.06 -7.02 13.86
C PRO A 202 -3.89 -6.91 15.38
N ARG A 203 -4.94 -7.29 16.11
CA ARG A 203 -4.87 -7.58 17.54
C ARG A 203 -4.03 -8.83 17.76
N GLY A 204 -3.23 -8.84 18.82
CA GLY A 204 -2.54 -10.05 19.24
C GLY A 204 -1.37 -9.89 20.19
N GLY A 205 -0.82 -11.05 20.57
CA GLY A 205 0.30 -11.15 21.50
C GLY A 205 -0.11 -11.09 22.97
N GLY A 206 0.70 -11.69 23.83
CA GLY A 206 0.49 -11.64 25.29
C GLY A 206 0.57 -10.22 25.86
N ASN A 207 1.25 -9.32 25.16
CA ASN A 207 1.42 -7.92 25.54
C ASN A 207 0.38 -6.98 24.92
N PHE A 208 -0.71 -7.49 24.32
CA PHE A 208 -1.68 -6.65 23.61
C PHE A 208 -2.15 -5.44 24.43
N LYS A 209 -2.41 -5.64 25.74
CA LYS A 209 -2.87 -4.56 26.62
C LYS A 209 -1.83 -3.44 26.78
N LEU A 210 -0.55 -3.81 26.88
CA LEU A 210 0.55 -2.85 26.92
C LEU A 210 0.59 -1.99 25.65
N ILE A 211 0.39 -2.61 24.47
CA ILE A 211 0.38 -1.91 23.18
C ILE A 211 -0.84 -0.98 23.07
N GLU A 212 -2.01 -1.45 23.48
CA GLU A 212 -3.24 -0.64 23.51
C GLU A 212 -3.08 0.58 24.42
N ASP A 213 -2.55 0.38 25.63
CA ASP A 213 -2.33 1.46 26.60
C ASP A 213 -1.29 2.46 26.10
N PHE A 214 -0.21 2.00 25.46
CA PHE A 214 0.79 2.86 24.84
C PHE A 214 0.16 3.79 23.78
N PHE A 215 -0.59 3.25 22.83
CA PHE A 215 -1.22 4.08 21.79
C PHE A 215 -2.26 5.05 22.37
N ALA A 216 -2.98 4.65 23.41
CA ALA A 216 -3.90 5.55 24.11
C ALA A 216 -3.18 6.72 24.80
N GLN A 217 -2.03 6.45 25.44
CA GLN A 217 -1.19 7.48 26.07
C GLN A 217 -0.62 8.47 25.04
N GLU A 218 -0.13 7.96 23.91
CA GLU A 218 0.35 8.78 22.78
C GLU A 218 -0.77 9.43 21.96
N GLN A 219 -2.04 9.19 22.34
CA GLN A 219 -3.24 9.70 21.64
C GLN A 219 -3.32 9.28 20.16
N ILE A 220 -2.74 8.12 19.82
CA ILE A 220 -2.76 7.55 18.47
C ILE A 220 -3.98 6.63 18.36
N LYS A 221 -4.82 6.89 17.35
CA LYS A 221 -6.06 6.14 17.15
C LYS A 221 -5.80 4.88 16.32
N ILE A 222 -6.00 3.71 16.91
CA ILE A 222 -5.73 2.43 16.24
C ILE A 222 -7.01 1.69 15.91
N LEU A 223 -7.12 1.21 14.68
CA LEU A 223 -8.06 0.17 14.30
C LEU A 223 -7.41 -1.19 14.50
N PHE A 224 -7.79 -1.88 15.57
CA PHE A 224 -7.33 -3.25 15.83
C PHE A 224 -8.18 -4.27 15.06
N LEU A 225 -7.55 -5.02 14.18
CA LEU A 225 -8.19 -6.07 13.38
C LEU A 225 -8.33 -7.38 14.18
N PRO A 226 -9.40 -8.17 14.00
CA PRO A 226 -9.48 -9.52 14.55
C PRO A 226 -8.27 -10.39 14.19
N GLU A 227 -7.98 -11.40 15.01
CA GLU A 227 -6.78 -12.24 14.83
C GLU A 227 -6.70 -12.97 13.49
N LYS A 228 -7.86 -13.20 12.83
CA LYS A 228 -7.94 -13.81 11.48
C LYS A 228 -7.23 -12.97 10.40
N TYR A 229 -6.93 -11.71 10.70
CA TYR A 229 -6.24 -10.76 9.83
C TYR A 229 -4.74 -10.68 10.11
N ARG A 230 -4.16 -11.63 10.86
CA ARG A 230 -2.70 -11.76 10.97
C ARG A 230 -2.15 -12.40 9.69
N GLY A 231 -1.01 -11.91 9.21
CA GLY A 231 -0.25 -12.50 8.10
C GLY A 231 0.18 -13.94 8.34
#